data_AF-A0A6I8P158-F1
#
_entry.id   AF-A0A6I8P158-F1
#
_cell.length_a   1.000
_cell.length_b   1.000
_cell.length_c   1.000
_cell.angle_alpha   90.00
_cell.angle_beta   90.00
_cell.angle_gamma   90.00
#
_symmetry.space_group_name_H-M   'P 1'
#
loop_
_entity.id
_entity.type
_entity.pdbx_description
1 polymer ?
#
loop_
_entity_poly.entity_id
_entity_poly.type
_entity_poly.pdbx_seq_one_letter_code
_entity_poly.pdbx_strand_id
1 'polypeptide(L)' 'LLTLDQAEEKEVLMKRYMQEPLFVEFADCCLRIVDPPDDE' A
#
# COMPACT_ATOMS: atom_id res chain seq x y z
N LEU A 1 5.64 -1.39 7.63
CA LEU A 1 6.31 -1.63 6.32
C LEU A 1 7.35 -2.73 6.40
N LEU A 2 8.36 -2.62 7.28
CA LEU A 2 9.34 -3.71 7.50
C LEU A 2 8.67 -5.07 7.77
N THR A 3 7.56 -5.07 8.53
CA THR A 3 6.77 -6.27 8.80
C THR A 3 6.12 -6.88 7.55
N LEU A 4 5.67 -6.07 6.59
CA LEU A 4 5.18 -6.57 5.30
C LEU A 4 6.33 -7.08 4.43
N ASP A 5 7.43 -6.33 4.40
CA ASP A 5 8.58 -6.65 3.56
C ASP A 5 9.27 -7.95 3.97
N GLN A 6 9.26 -8.25 5.27
CA GLN A 6 9.84 -9.48 5.83
C GLN A 6 8.83 -10.62 5.99
N ALA A 7 7.55 -10.39 5.67
CA ALA A 7 6.53 -11.43 5.79
C ALA A 7 6.71 -12.53 4.75
N GLU A 8 6.55 -13.77 5.19
CA GLU A 8 6.54 -14.95 4.32
C GLU A 8 5.25 -14.98 3.47
N GLU A 9 4.13 -14.59 4.07
CA GLU A 9 2.81 -14.52 3.43
C GLU A 9 2.39 -13.09 3.08
N LYS A 10 3.21 -12.39 2.26
CA LYS A 10 2.99 -10.98 1.90
C LYS A 10 1.60 -10.71 1.33
N GLU A 11 1.06 -11.62 0.51
CA GLU A 11 -0.26 -11.44 -0.12
C GLU A 11 -1.41 -11.40 0.89
N VAL A 12 -1.38 -12.29 1.89
CA VAL A 12 -2.42 -12.36 2.92
C VAL A 12 -2.36 -11.13 3.81
N LEU A 13 -1.15 -10.73 4.19
CA LEU A 13 -0.91 -9.57 5.04
C LEU A 13 -1.25 -8.26 4.34
N MET A 14 -0.91 -8.13 3.05
CA MET A 14 -1.29 -6.98 2.23
C MET A 14 -2.81 -6.84 2.15
N LYS A 15 -3.54 -7.93 1.90
CA LYS A 15 -5.02 -7.90 1.88
C LYS A 15 -5.61 -7.39 3.19
N ARG A 16 -5.02 -7.75 4.34
CA ARG A 16 -5.46 -7.26 5.64
C ARG A 16 -5.17 -5.77 5.80
N TYR A 17 -3.96 -5.34 5.50
CA TYR A 17 -3.58 -3.93 5.65
C TYR A 17 -4.33 -3.02 4.69
N MET A 18 -4.69 -3.47 3.49
CA MET A 18 -5.56 -2.73 2.58
C MET A 18 -7.00 -2.53 3.11
N GLN A 19 -7.38 -3.14 4.24
CA GLN A 19 -8.64 -2.83 4.94
C GLN A 19 -8.45 -1.77 6.03
N GLU A 20 -7.23 -1.43 6.41
CA GLU A 20 -6.93 -0.44 7.44
C GLU A 20 -6.89 0.97 6.82
N PRO A 21 -7.66 1.94 7.36
CA PRO A 21 -7.81 3.26 6.73
C PRO A 21 -6.47 4.01 6.59
N LEU A 22 -5.61 3.92 7.60
CA LEU A 22 -4.29 4.56 7.58
C LEU A 22 -3.38 3.99 6.49
N PHE A 23 -3.48 2.67 6.24
CA PHE A 23 -2.64 2.03 5.24
C PHE A 23 -3.15 2.31 3.82
N VAL A 24 -4.47 2.44 3.65
CA VAL A 24 -5.07 2.87 2.38
C VAL A 24 -4.63 4.28 2.02
N GLU A 25 -4.71 5.24 2.96
CA GLU A 25 -4.24 6.61 2.73
C GLU A 25 -2.74 6.65 2.41
N PHE A 26 -1.95 5.86 3.12
CA PHE A 26 -0.52 5.72 2.85
C PHE A 26 -0.27 5.19 1.43
N ALA A 27 -0.94 4.12 1.03
CA ALA A 27 -0.81 3.52 -0.28
C ALA A 27 -1.21 4.50 -1.39
N ASP A 28 -2.30 5.24 -1.20
CA ASP A 28 -2.75 6.30 -2.13
C ASP A 28 -1.69 7.41 -2.29
N CYS A 29 -1.09 7.86 -1.18
CA CYS A 29 0.00 8.84 -1.24
C CYS A 29 1.22 8.31 -2.01
N CYS A 30 1.58 7.04 -1.81
CA CYS A 30 2.67 6.41 -2.57
C CYS A 30 2.32 6.32 -4.05
N LEU A 31 1.11 5.91 -4.39
CA LEU A 31 0.64 5.78 -5.77
C LEU A 31 0.73 7.11 -6.51
N ARG A 32 0.27 8.23 -5.93
CA ARG A 32 0.40 9.55 -6.56
C ARG A 32 1.83 9.99 -6.90
N ILE A 33 2.84 9.39 -6.26
CA ILE A 33 4.26 9.68 -6.51
C ILE A 33 4.83 8.75 -7.58
N VAL A 34 4.53 7.45 -7.49
CA VAL A 34 5.09 6.43 -8.39
C VAL A 34 4.30 6.27 -9.69
N ASP A 35 3.02 6.61 -9.64
CA ASP A 35 2.04 6.59 -10.72
C ASP A 35 1.23 7.91 -10.63
N PRO A 36 1.88 9.05 -10.96
CA PRO A 36 1.20 10.32 -10.95
C PRO A 36 0.02 10.25 -11.93
N PRO A 37 -1.16 10.80 -11.56
CA PRO A 37 -2.27 10.84 -12.49
C PRO A 37 -1.81 11.56 -13.76
N ASP A 38 -2.10 10.97 -14.93
CA ASP A 38 -1.94 11.67 -16.20
C ASP A 38 -2.66 13.02 -16.08
N ASP A 39 -1.98 14.10 -16.44
CA ASP A 39 -2.62 15.42 -16.56
C ASP A 39 -3.73 15.28 -17.62
N GLU A 40 -4.99 15.21 -17.17
CA GLU A 40 -6.17 15.24 -18.05
C GLU A 40 -6.25 16.56 -18.83
#